data_AF-A0A948Z663-F1
#
_entry.id   AF-A0A948Z663-F1
#
_cell.length_a   1.000
_cell.length_b   1.000
_cell.length_c   1.000
_cell.angle_alpha   90.00
_cell.angle_beta   90.00
_cell.angle_gamma   90.00
#
_symmetry.space_group_name_H-M   'P 1'
#
loop_
_entity.id
_entity.type
_entity.pdbx_description
1 polymer ?
#
loop_
_entity_poly.entity_id
_entity_poly.type
_entity_poly.pdbx_seq_one_letter_code
_entity_poly.pdbx_strand_id
1 'polypeptide(L)'
;MKFKYFFSKNTPQITILLIIGAFVVVLLQNQLFKINIKLFSLSSGDRYVNKLALWRYYASNDLWDQALNLESAIDPIDIVNQKNSNYPPIIKQEINKLIFKNDKSVDDFIEIAKFYSKLNRPDETKYYLLEAKKNDPIRDDIQSLLNSLNSN
;
A
#
# COMPACT_ATOMS: atom_id res chain seq x y z
N MET A 1 -32.08 54.72 -5.40
CA MET A 1 -32.45 53.56 -4.56
C MET A 1 -31.16 52.97 -3.98
N LYS A 2 -30.87 53.19 -2.68
CA LYS A 2 -29.60 52.75 -2.05
C LYS A 2 -29.84 51.43 -1.31
N PHE A 3 -29.30 50.32 -1.81
CA PHE A 3 -29.27 49.06 -1.08
C PHE A 3 -28.26 49.18 0.08
N LYS A 4 -28.76 49.32 1.32
CA LYS A 4 -27.97 49.18 2.53
C LYS A 4 -27.70 47.69 2.73
N TYR A 5 -26.46 47.26 2.50
CA TYR A 5 -26.00 45.92 2.88
C TYR A 5 -26.03 45.78 4.40
N PHE A 6 -26.93 44.94 4.89
CA PHE A 6 -27.03 44.53 6.29
C PHE A 6 -25.96 43.46 6.56
N PHE A 7 -24.71 43.87 6.81
CA PHE A 7 -23.72 42.96 7.37
C PHE A 7 -24.03 42.74 8.85
N SER A 8 -24.65 41.60 9.15
CA SER A 8 -24.83 41.10 10.51
C SER A 8 -23.47 40.97 11.21
N LYS A 9 -23.35 41.43 12.46
CA LYS A 9 -22.12 41.37 13.27
C LYS A 9 -21.53 39.96 13.43
N ASN A 10 -22.26 38.91 13.06
CA ASN A 10 -21.86 37.51 13.23
C ASN A 10 -21.29 36.86 11.95
N THR A 11 -21.26 37.57 10.81
CA THR A 11 -20.76 37.02 9.54
C THR A 11 -19.32 36.46 9.60
N PRO A 12 -18.33 37.08 10.28
CA PRO A 12 -16.98 36.51 10.35
C PRO A 12 -16.90 35.27 11.26
N GLN A 13 -17.76 35.15 12.26
CA GLN A 13 -17.80 33.97 13.14
C GLN A 13 -18.35 32.75 12.41
N ILE A 14 -19.38 32.95 11.57
CA ILE A 14 -19.99 31.89 10.76
C ILE A 14 -18.99 31.39 9.71
N THR A 15 -18.24 32.28 9.05
CA THR A 15 -17.23 31.86 8.06
C THR A 15 -16.08 31.08 8.71
N ILE A 16 -15.61 31.49 9.90
CA ILE A 16 -14.58 30.73 10.64
C ILE A 16 -15.10 29.34 11.01
N LEU A 17 -16.34 29.22 11.49
CA LEU A 17 -16.96 27.92 11.83
C LEU A 17 -17.08 27.00 10.62
N LEU A 18 -17.43 27.54 9.45
CA LEU A 18 -17.49 26.78 8.20
C LEU A 18 -16.10 26.32 7.75
N ILE A 19 -15.07 27.15 7.88
CA ILE A 19 -13.69 26.78 7.55
C ILE A 19 -13.19 25.66 8.48
N ILE A 20 -13.43 25.79 9.79
CA ILE A 20 -13.07 24.75 10.76
C ILE A 20 -13.82 23.46 10.47
N GLY A 21 -15.12 23.54 10.19
CA GLY A 21 -15.94 22.37 9.83
C GLY A 21 -15.43 21.66 8.57
N ALA A 22 -15.12 22.42 7.52
CA ALA A 22 -14.55 21.88 6.28
C ALA A 22 -13.19 21.22 6.52
N PHE A 23 -12.32 21.85 7.33
CA PHE A 23 -11.02 21.30 7.68
C PHE A 23 -11.14 19.98 8.46
N VAL A 24 -12.07 19.89 9.41
CA VAL A 24 -12.35 18.64 10.15
C VAL A 24 -12.84 17.53 9.22
N VAL A 25 -13.70 17.85 8.24
CA VAL A 25 -14.15 16.86 7.24
C VAL A 25 -12.97 16.33 6.43
N VAL A 26 -12.04 17.19 6.01
CA VAL A 26 -10.82 16.78 5.30
C VAL A 26 -9.95 15.88 6.18
N LEU A 27 -9.75 16.22 7.45
CA LEU A 27 -9.00 15.37 8.39
C LEU A 27 -9.67 14.01 8.58
N LEU A 28 -11.00 13.99 8.68
CA LEU A 28 -11.78 12.75 8.78
C LEU A 28 -11.77 11.92 7.49
N GLN A 29 -11.28 12.42 6.35
CA GLN A 29 -11.04 11.57 5.18
C GLN A 29 -9.72 10.82 5.26
N ASN A 30 -8.76 11.31 6.06
CA ASN A 30 -7.45 10.69 6.20
C ASN A 30 -7.53 9.39 7.03
N GLN A 31 -7.17 8.26 6.41
CA GLN A 31 -7.22 6.94 7.05
C GLN A 31 -6.32 6.84 8.28
N LEU A 32 -5.11 7.41 8.23
CA LEU A 32 -4.18 7.42 9.36
C LEU A 32 -4.76 8.21 10.53
N PHE A 33 -5.40 9.35 10.26
CA PHE A 33 -6.06 10.15 11.29
C PHE A 33 -7.20 9.36 11.98
N LYS A 34 -8.03 8.65 11.20
CA LYS A 34 -9.08 7.77 11.77
C LYS A 34 -8.50 6.68 12.66
N ILE A 35 -7.42 6.02 12.22
CA ILE A 35 -6.76 4.95 12.99
C ILE A 35 -6.22 5.54 14.30
N ASN A 36 -5.54 6.70 14.23
CA ASN A 36 -4.95 7.36 15.39
C ASN A 36 -5.98 7.77 16.44
N ILE A 37 -7.15 8.28 16.04
CA ILE A 37 -8.24 8.57 17.00
C ILE A 37 -8.67 7.29 17.73
N LYS A 38 -8.80 6.18 17.01
CA LYS A 38 -9.27 4.92 17.60
C LYS A 38 -8.24 4.25 18.50
N LEU A 39 -6.95 4.53 18.34
CA LEU A 39 -5.89 4.04 19.24
C LEU A 39 -6.09 4.48 20.69
N PHE A 40 -6.83 5.55 20.95
CA PHE A 40 -7.19 6.00 22.30
C PHE A 40 -8.30 5.17 22.97
N SER A 41 -8.81 4.11 22.33
CA SER A 41 -9.82 3.24 22.96
C SER A 41 -9.31 2.58 24.24
N LEU A 42 -10.18 2.56 25.26
CA LEU A 42 -9.93 1.90 26.54
C LEU A 42 -10.07 0.38 26.45
N SER A 43 -10.70 -0.15 25.40
CA SER A 43 -10.83 -1.59 25.16
C SER A 43 -9.52 -2.20 24.67
N SER A 44 -9.07 -3.28 25.32
CA SER A 44 -7.88 -4.03 24.89
C SER A 44 -8.03 -4.60 23.47
N GLY A 45 -9.22 -5.09 23.12
CA GLY A 45 -9.50 -5.60 21.78
C GLY A 45 -9.43 -4.52 20.71
N ASP A 46 -10.00 -3.34 20.98
CA ASP A 46 -9.92 -2.22 20.04
C ASP A 46 -8.47 -1.76 19.85
N ARG A 47 -7.69 -1.67 20.93
CA ARG A 47 -6.26 -1.34 20.82
C ARG A 47 -5.52 -2.30 19.90
N TYR A 48 -5.79 -3.60 20.02
CA TYR A 48 -5.23 -4.61 19.12
C TYR A 48 -5.63 -4.35 17.67
N VAL A 49 -6.94 -4.26 17.40
CA VAL A 49 -7.48 -4.05 16.05
C VAL A 49 -6.93 -2.78 15.41
N ASN A 50 -6.79 -1.70 16.18
CA ASN A 50 -6.26 -0.44 15.67
C ASN A 50 -4.74 -0.49 15.42
N LYS A 51 -3.98 -1.21 16.25
CA LYS A 51 -2.55 -1.47 15.97
C LYS A 51 -2.37 -2.30 14.71
N LEU A 52 -3.17 -3.35 14.52
CA LEU A 52 -3.17 -4.14 13.29
C LEU A 52 -3.55 -3.29 12.08
N ALA A 53 -4.57 -2.43 12.19
CA ALA A 53 -4.93 -1.50 11.13
C ALA A 53 -3.81 -0.51 10.80
N LEU A 54 -3.11 0.00 11.81
CA LEU A 54 -1.97 0.89 11.64
C LEU A 54 -0.79 0.18 10.96
N TRP A 55 -0.48 -1.04 11.38
CA TRP A 55 0.53 -1.88 10.76
C TRP A 55 0.23 -2.09 9.27
N ARG A 56 -1.01 -2.45 8.93
CA ARG A 56 -1.45 -2.65 7.55
C ARG A 56 -1.32 -1.38 6.72
N TYR A 57 -1.67 -0.23 7.31
CA TYR A 57 -1.51 1.08 6.68
C TYR A 57 -0.04 1.38 6.37
N TYR A 58 0.87 1.17 7.33
CA TYR A 58 2.29 1.41 7.09
C TYR A 58 2.85 0.45 6.03
N ALA A 59 2.54 -0.84 6.12
CA ALA A 59 2.98 -1.84 5.15
C ALA A 59 2.47 -1.56 3.73
N SER A 60 1.22 -1.08 3.57
CA SER A 60 0.66 -0.75 2.24
C SER A 60 1.22 0.54 1.63
N ASN A 61 1.93 1.35 2.40
CA ASN A 61 2.54 2.61 1.94
C ASN A 61 4.08 2.52 1.90
N ASP A 62 4.64 1.30 1.89
CA ASP A 62 6.09 1.03 1.91
C ASP A 62 6.84 1.61 3.14
N LEU A 63 6.11 1.94 4.20
CA LEU A 63 6.64 2.44 5.48
C LEU A 63 6.99 1.27 6.41
N TRP A 64 7.87 0.39 5.95
CA TRP A 64 8.15 -0.88 6.62
C TRP A 64 8.79 -0.73 7.99
N ASP A 65 9.65 0.27 8.21
CA ASP A 65 10.27 0.50 9.52
C ASP A 65 9.22 0.78 10.61
N GLN A 66 8.21 1.58 10.27
CA GLN A 66 7.08 1.88 11.15
C GLN A 66 6.19 0.65 11.37
N ALA A 67 5.95 -0.15 10.33
CA ALA A 67 5.19 -1.39 10.44
C ALA A 67 5.91 -2.38 11.38
N LEU A 68 7.21 -2.59 11.20
CA LEU A 68 8.01 -3.53 11.99
C LEU A 68 8.00 -3.19 13.49
N ASN A 69 8.01 -1.90 13.84
CA ASN A 69 7.93 -1.45 15.23
C ASN A 69 6.61 -1.86 15.94
N LEU A 70 5.53 -2.09 15.18
CA LEU A 70 4.24 -2.49 15.72
C LEU A 70 4.09 -4.01 15.89
N GLU A 71 4.96 -4.82 15.28
CA GLU A 71 4.83 -6.29 15.26
C GLU A 71 4.84 -6.91 16.65
N SER A 72 5.59 -6.34 17.59
CA SER A 72 5.65 -6.80 19.00
C SER A 72 4.29 -6.80 19.71
N ALA A 73 3.31 -6.06 19.18
CA ALA A 73 1.98 -5.91 19.76
C ALA A 73 0.87 -6.56 18.92
N ILE A 74 1.23 -7.34 17.91
CA ILE A 74 0.31 -7.97 16.94
C ILE A 74 0.61 -9.48 16.89
N ASP A 75 -0.41 -10.31 16.71
CA ASP A 75 -0.19 -11.74 16.50
C ASP A 75 0.48 -11.96 15.13
N PRO A 76 1.64 -12.64 15.05
CA PRO A 76 2.30 -12.92 13.78
C PRO A 76 1.39 -13.56 12.73
N ILE A 77 0.40 -14.37 13.13
CA ILE A 77 -0.51 -15.04 12.19
C ILE A 77 -1.38 -14.05 11.40
N ASP A 78 -1.68 -12.88 11.98
CA ASP A 78 -2.53 -11.87 11.36
C ASP A 78 -1.80 -11.01 10.31
N ILE A 79 -0.46 -11.09 10.28
CA ILE A 79 0.38 -10.26 9.43
C ILE A 79 1.29 -11.06 8.49
N VAL A 80 1.53 -12.35 8.77
CA VAL A 80 2.52 -13.17 8.04
C VAL A 80 2.26 -13.22 6.54
N ASN A 81 1.01 -13.41 6.11
CA ASN A 81 0.67 -13.52 4.69
C ASN A 81 0.96 -12.23 3.93
N GLN A 82 0.58 -11.08 4.52
CA GLN A 82 0.81 -9.77 3.92
C GLN A 82 2.30 -9.42 3.92
N LYS A 83 3.02 -9.73 5.01
CA LYS A 83 4.46 -9.51 5.13
C LYS A 83 5.23 -10.35 4.12
N ASN A 84 4.95 -11.65 4.03
CA ASN A 84 5.62 -12.53 3.06
C ASN A 84 5.38 -12.11 1.62
N SER A 85 4.21 -11.52 1.34
CA SER A 85 3.83 -11.11 -0.02
C SER A 85 4.41 -9.77 -0.45
N ASN A 86 4.76 -8.86 0.48
CA ASN A 86 5.05 -7.46 0.17
C ASN A 86 6.35 -6.93 0.82
N TYR A 87 6.89 -7.57 1.86
CA TYR A 87 8.07 -7.07 2.56
C TYR A 87 9.33 -7.27 1.70
N PRO A 88 10.05 -6.18 1.31
CA PRO A 88 11.11 -6.28 0.31
C PRO A 88 12.23 -7.29 0.62
N PRO A 89 12.72 -7.43 1.87
CA PRO A 89 13.72 -8.44 2.18
C PRO A 89 13.25 -9.88 1.96
N ILE A 90 11.99 -10.19 2.25
CA ILE A 90 11.44 -11.54 2.01
C ILE A 90 11.30 -11.77 0.50
N ILE A 91 10.77 -10.78 -0.23
CA ILE A 91 10.67 -10.85 -1.69
C ILE A 91 12.05 -11.11 -2.32
N LYS A 92 13.10 -10.42 -1.86
CA LYS A 92 14.48 -10.64 -2.33
C LYS A 92 14.99 -12.05 -2.04
N GLN A 93 14.61 -12.64 -0.91
CA GLN A 93 14.95 -14.03 -0.60
C GLN A 93 14.27 -15.00 -1.58
N GLU A 94 12.99 -14.79 -1.88
CA GLU A 94 12.26 -15.62 -2.85
C GLU A 94 12.83 -15.47 -4.28
N ILE A 95 13.18 -14.24 -4.69
CA ILE A 95 13.90 -14.00 -5.95
C ILE A 95 15.20 -14.80 -5.98
N ASN A 96 16.03 -14.73 -4.93
CA ASN A 96 17.30 -15.46 -4.91
C ASN A 96 17.10 -16.98 -5.00
N LYS A 97 16.11 -17.53 -4.31
CA LYS A 97 15.78 -18.97 -4.41
C LYS A 97 15.48 -19.38 -5.86
N LEU A 98 14.68 -18.58 -6.56
CA LEU A 98 14.31 -18.87 -7.94
C LEU A 98 15.47 -18.62 -8.91
N ILE A 99 16.26 -17.56 -8.72
CA ILE A 99 17.44 -17.25 -9.57
C ILE A 99 18.49 -18.34 -9.52
N PHE A 100 18.75 -18.94 -8.34
CA PHE A 100 19.75 -19.99 -8.19
C PHE A 100 19.22 -21.40 -8.47
N LYS A 101 17.95 -21.56 -8.87
CA LYS A 101 17.40 -22.83 -9.32
C LYS A 101 18.05 -23.27 -10.63
N ASN A 102 18.55 -24.50 -10.72
CA ASN A 102 19.26 -25.01 -11.90
C ASN A 102 18.34 -25.07 -13.14
N ASP A 103 17.17 -25.70 -12.99
CA ASP A 103 16.20 -25.88 -14.07
C ASP A 103 15.01 -24.95 -13.84
N LYS A 104 15.09 -23.74 -14.40
CA LYS A 104 13.98 -22.76 -14.34
C LYS A 104 12.95 -23.08 -15.41
N SER A 105 11.72 -23.28 -14.97
CA SER A 105 10.54 -23.31 -15.82
C SER A 105 10.13 -21.90 -16.25
N VAL A 106 9.25 -21.82 -17.25
CA VAL A 106 8.58 -20.58 -17.67
C VAL A 106 7.85 -19.93 -16.49
N ASP A 107 7.20 -20.72 -15.63
CA ASP A 107 6.51 -20.22 -14.45
C ASP A 107 7.47 -19.60 -13.43
N ASP A 108 8.66 -20.17 -13.24
CA ASP A 108 9.68 -19.58 -12.37
C ASP A 108 10.10 -18.19 -12.87
N PHE A 109 10.28 -18.01 -14.19
CA PHE A 109 10.59 -16.69 -14.77
C PHE A 109 9.46 -15.68 -14.58
N ILE A 110 8.21 -16.11 -14.77
CA ILE A 110 7.03 -15.27 -14.52
C ILE A 110 6.95 -14.89 -13.04
N GLU A 111 7.26 -15.81 -12.12
CA GLU A 111 7.25 -15.56 -10.69
C GLU A 111 8.35 -14.58 -10.27
N ILE A 112 9.57 -14.75 -10.80
CA ILE A 112 10.65 -13.77 -10.60
C ILE A 112 10.22 -12.38 -11.09
N ALA A 113 9.61 -12.29 -12.28
CA ALA A 113 9.10 -11.02 -12.80
C ALA A 113 8.04 -10.39 -11.88
N LYS A 114 7.10 -11.18 -11.37
CA LYS A 114 6.10 -10.71 -10.39
C LYS A 114 6.76 -10.16 -9.12
N PHE A 115 7.82 -10.78 -8.63
CA PHE A 115 8.56 -10.27 -7.48
C PHE A 115 9.29 -8.96 -7.77
N TYR A 116 9.95 -8.82 -8.91
CA TYR A 116 10.57 -7.54 -9.30
C TYR A 116 9.54 -6.43 -9.51
N SER A 117 8.36 -6.75 -10.03
CA SER A 117 7.25 -5.80 -10.17
C SER A 117 6.84 -5.23 -8.81
N LYS A 118 6.70 -6.08 -7.79
CA LYS A 118 6.42 -5.66 -6.40
C LYS A 118 7.50 -4.77 -5.79
N LEU A 119 8.74 -4.86 -6.28
CA LEU A 119 9.86 -4.03 -5.82
C LEU A 119 10.01 -2.73 -6.62
N ASN A 120 9.07 -2.40 -7.51
CA ASN A 120 9.15 -1.27 -8.43
C ASN A 120 10.44 -1.31 -9.28
N ARG A 121 10.77 -2.49 -9.81
CA ARG A 121 11.95 -2.78 -10.66
C ARG A 121 11.49 -3.16 -12.07
N PRO A 122 11.05 -2.18 -12.89
CA PRO A 122 10.38 -2.46 -14.17
C PRO A 122 11.33 -3.06 -15.22
N ASP A 123 12.61 -2.69 -15.22
CA ASP A 123 13.60 -3.21 -16.16
C ASP A 123 13.83 -4.70 -15.95
N GLU A 124 14.04 -5.11 -14.70
CA GLU A 124 14.19 -6.51 -14.31
C GLU A 124 12.89 -7.30 -14.55
N THR A 125 11.73 -6.69 -14.25
CA THR A 125 10.43 -7.31 -14.55
C THR A 125 10.31 -7.61 -16.04
N LYS A 126 10.61 -6.63 -16.90
CA LYS A 126 10.55 -6.78 -18.35
C LYS A 126 11.54 -7.84 -18.84
N TYR A 127 12.77 -7.82 -18.33
CA TYR A 127 13.80 -8.80 -18.67
C TYR A 127 13.31 -10.24 -18.44
N TYR A 128 12.79 -10.53 -17.25
CA TYR A 128 12.34 -11.89 -16.92
C TYR A 128 11.07 -12.32 -17.67
N LEU A 129 10.16 -11.40 -18.00
CA LEU A 129 9.03 -11.71 -18.88
C LEU A 129 9.48 -12.02 -20.32
N LEU A 130 10.53 -11.37 -20.82
CA LEU A 130 11.09 -11.68 -22.13
C LEU A 130 11.78 -13.05 -22.15
N GLU A 131 12.50 -13.42 -21.09
CA GLU A 131 13.05 -14.78 -20.94
C GLU A 131 11.92 -15.84 -20.86
N ALA A 132 10.83 -15.55 -20.13
CA ALA A 132 9.64 -16.40 -20.12
C ALA A 132 9.04 -16.56 -21.53
N LYS A 133 8.88 -15.47 -22.28
CA LYS A 133 8.32 -15.47 -23.65
C LYS A 133 9.20 -16.21 -24.64
N LYS A 134 10.53 -16.12 -24.48
CA LYS A 134 11.49 -16.85 -25.29
C LYS A 134 11.36 -18.37 -25.11
N ASN A 135 11.09 -18.81 -23.89
CA ASN A 135 10.91 -20.22 -23.55
C ASN A 135 9.52 -20.75 -23.89
N ASP A 136 8.49 -19.89 -23.87
CA ASP A 136 7.12 -20.22 -24.30
C ASP A 136 6.50 -19.05 -25.11
N PRO A 137 6.69 -19.04 -26.44
CA PRO A 137 6.21 -17.96 -27.30
C PRO A 137 4.69 -17.90 -27.46
N ILE A 138 3.96 -18.98 -27.18
CA ILE A 138 2.52 -19.07 -27.45
C ILE A 138 1.65 -18.65 -26.26
N ARG A 139 2.21 -18.52 -25.06
CA ARG A 139 1.46 -18.07 -23.87
C ARG A 139 1.03 -16.61 -23.99
N ASP A 140 -0.29 -16.39 -23.90
CA ASP A 140 -0.93 -15.08 -24.00
C ASP A 140 -0.85 -14.26 -22.71
N ASP A 141 -0.79 -14.92 -21.55
CA ASP A 141 -0.66 -14.26 -20.25
C ASP A 141 0.66 -13.48 -20.13
N ILE A 142 1.76 -14.02 -20.65
CA ILE A 142 3.06 -13.32 -20.72
C ILE A 142 2.95 -12.06 -21.58
N GLN A 143 2.25 -12.12 -22.71
CA GLN A 143 2.06 -10.96 -23.59
C GLN A 143 1.22 -9.88 -22.91
N SER A 144 0.18 -10.29 -22.19
CA SER A 144 -0.67 -9.37 -21.41
C SER A 144 0.13 -8.67 -20.31
N LEU A 145 1.00 -9.39 -19.60
CA LEU A 145 1.90 -8.81 -18.60
C LEU A 145 2.88 -7.80 -19.25
N LEU A 146 3.50 -8.14 -20.38
CA LEU A 146 4.39 -7.23 -21.11
C LEU A 146 3.68 -5.95 -21.57
N ASN A 147 2.45 -6.07 -22.06
CA ASN A 147 1.66 -4.92 -22.50
C ASN A 147 1.29 -4.00 -21.32
N SER A 148 0.99 -4.58 -20.15
CA SER A 148 0.67 -3.82 -18.94
C SER A 148 1.85 -2.96 -18.44
N LEU A 149 3.09 -3.40 -18.65
CA LEU A 149 4.29 -2.63 -18.28
C LEU A 149 4.50 -1.40 -19.15
N ASN A 150 4.12 -1.45 -20.44
CA ASN A 150 4.28 -0.32 -21.35
C ASN A 150 3.16 0.72 -21.22
N SER A 151 2.10 0.39 -20.46
CA SER A 151 0.91 1.23 -20.28
C SER A 151 0.99 2.13 -19.03
N ASN A 152 2.02 1.94 -18.20
CA ASN A 152 2.32 2.72 -16.99
C ASN A 152 3.53 3.63 -17.24
#